data_AF-A0A8T5MBR5-F1
#
_entry.id   AF-A0A8T5MBR5-F1
#
_cell.length_a   1.000
_cell.length_b   1.000
_cell.length_c   1.000
_cell.angle_alpha   90.00
_cell.angle_beta   90.00
_cell.angle_gamma   90.00
#
_symmetry.space_group_name_H-M   'P 1'
#
loop_
_entity.id
_entity.type
_entity.pdbx_description
1 polymer ?
#
loop_
_entity_poly.entity_id
_entity_poly.type
_entity_poly.pdbx_seq_one_letter_code
_entity_poly.pdbx_strand_id
1 'polypeptide(L)' 'MVGINMVSNYEVFLKTDLKQFVGKWVAIAKTGVVAVGENAKKVYEEAQMKMPGEKIMLYKVPEEETMIF' A
#
# COMPACT_ATOMS: atom_id res chain seq x y z
N MET A 1 -27.98 2.11 14.37
CA MET A 1 -27.19 2.29 13.12
C MET A 1 -25.74 2.02 13.51
N VAL A 2 -25.18 0.88 13.11
CA VAL A 2 -23.77 0.57 13.41
C VAL A 2 -22.93 1.38 12.43
N GLY A 3 -22.19 2.36 12.94
CA GLY A 3 -21.25 3.14 12.13
C GLY A 3 -20.22 2.19 11.54
N ILE A 4 -20.28 1.96 10.23
CA ILE A 4 -19.27 1.20 9.51
C ILE A 4 -17.99 2.04 9.59
N ASN A 5 -17.09 1.67 10.50
CA ASN A 5 -15.78 2.30 10.61
C ASN A 5 -14.98 1.87 9.38
N MET A 6 -15.08 2.64 8.29
CA MET A 6 -14.39 2.35 7.05
C MET A 6 -12.91 2.66 7.25
N VAL A 7 -12.13 1.64 7.58
CA VAL A 7 -10.67 1.76 7.73
C VAL A 7 -10.09 2.25 6.41
N SER A 8 -9.53 3.46 6.41
CA SER A 8 -8.92 4.02 5.22
C SER A 8 -7.60 3.31 4.88
N ASN A 9 -7.22 3.25 3.61
CA ASN A 9 -5.90 2.72 3.22
C ASN A 9 -4.74 3.43 3.92
N TYR A 10 -4.94 4.70 4.30
CA TYR A 10 -3.94 5.46 5.06
C TYR A 10 -3.77 4.93 6.48
N GLU A 11 -4.88 4.57 7.16
CA GLU A 11 -4.80 3.92 8.47
C GLU A 11 -4.13 2.55 8.40
N VAL A 12 -4.41 1.79 7.34
CA VAL A 12 -3.72 0.51 7.08
C VAL A 12 -2.23 0.74 6.88
N PHE A 13 -1.86 1.74 6.06
CA PHE A 13 -0.47 2.13 5.83
C PHE A 13 0.25 2.45 7.14
N LEU A 14 -0.33 3.28 8.01
CA LEU A 14 0.29 3.65 9.29
C LEU A 14 0.52 2.46 10.24
N LYS A 15 -0.28 1.41 10.13
CA LYS A 15 -0.21 0.21 10.99
C LYS A 15 0.62 -0.93 10.37
N THR A 16 1.01 -0.80 9.09
CA THR A 16 1.71 -1.87 8.37
C THR A 16 3.22 -1.70 8.53
N ASP A 17 3.91 -2.77 8.94
CA ASP A 17 5.37 -2.81 8.88
C ASP A 17 5.82 -3.05 7.42
N LEU A 18 6.47 -2.05 6.83
CA LEU A 18 6.95 -2.07 5.45
C LEU A 18 8.46 -2.34 5.33
N LYS A 19 9.17 -2.63 6.43
CA LYS A 19 10.63 -2.84 6.43
C LYS A 19 11.10 -3.91 5.45
N GLN A 20 10.30 -4.96 5.25
CA GLN A 20 10.63 -6.04 4.30
C GLN A 20 10.49 -5.63 2.82
N PHE A 21 9.92 -4.45 2.53
CA PHE A 21 9.64 -3.96 1.18
C PHE A 21 10.50 -2.76 0.79
N VAL A 22 11.58 -2.48 1.52
CA VAL A 22 12.58 -1.45 1.19
C VAL A 22 12.95 -1.51 -0.28
N GLY A 23 12.89 -0.35 -0.96
CA GLY A 23 13.15 -0.25 -2.40
C GLY A 23 12.06 -0.78 -3.31
N LYS A 24 10.88 -1.15 -2.81
CA LYS A 24 9.78 -1.64 -3.64
C LYS A 24 8.59 -0.69 -3.63
N TRP A 25 7.82 -0.74 -4.70
CA TRP A 25 6.45 -0.25 -4.72
C TRP A 25 5.56 -1.25 -3.99
N VAL A 26 4.73 -0.75 -3.09
CA VAL A 26 3.68 -1.51 -2.42
C VAL A 26 2.32 -0.94 -2.79
N ALA A 27 1.36 -1.82 -3.04
CA ALA A 27 -0.05 -1.47 -3.14
C ALA A 27 -0.77 -1.86 -1.85
N ILE A 28 -1.45 -0.89 -1.23
CA ILE A 28 -2.20 -1.05 0.02
C ILE A 28 -3.68 -0.84 -0.24
N ALA A 29 -4.50 -1.75 0.28
CA ALA A 29 -5.96 -1.69 0.30
C ALA A 29 -6.48 -1.90 1.73
N LYS A 30 -7.81 -1.96 1.91
CA LYS A 30 -8.46 -2.14 3.23
C LYS A 30 -7.96 -3.34 4.04
N THR A 31 -7.37 -4.35 3.40
CA THR A 31 -6.89 -5.59 4.02
C THR A 31 -5.38 -5.62 4.29
N GLY A 32 -4.61 -4.61 3.86
CA GLY A 32 -3.15 -4.62 3.96
C GLY A 32 -2.45 -4.41 2.62
N VAL A 33 -1.22 -4.91 2.53
CA VAL A 33 -0.43 -4.94 1.29
C VAL A 33 -0.95 -6.06 0.39
N VAL A 34 -1.38 -5.71 -0.82
CA VAL A 34 -2.00 -6.63 -1.78
C VAL A 34 -1.12 -6.94 -3.00
N ALA A 35 -0.15 -6.09 -3.30
CA ALA A 35 0.87 -6.32 -4.32
C ALA A 35 2.18 -5.58 -4.00
N VAL A 36 3.31 -6.11 -4.47
CA VAL A 36 4.65 -5.56 -4.24
C VAL A 36 5.52 -5.79 -5.48
N GLY A 37 6.35 -4.82 -5.85
CA GLY A 37 7.27 -4.99 -6.98
C GLY A 37 8.11 -3.76 -7.27
N GLU A 38 8.91 -3.84 -8.33
CA GLU A 38 9.84 -2.76 -8.71
C GLU A 38 9.21 -1.72 -9.65
N ASN A 39 8.08 -2.07 -10.28
CA ASN A 39 7.40 -1.23 -11.24
C ASN A 39 6.01 -0.81 -10.74
N ALA A 40 5.81 0.49 -10.52
CA ALA A 40 4.56 1.04 -9.99
C ALA A 40 3.32 0.63 -10.78
N LYS A 41 3.40 0.64 -12.12
CA LYS A 41 2.26 0.30 -13.00
C LYS A 41 1.87 -1.17 -12.83
N LYS A 42 2.83 -2.09 -12.87
CA LYS A 42 2.57 -3.52 -12.68
C LYS A 42 1.98 -3.81 -11.30
N VAL A 43 2.50 -3.16 -10.26
CA VAL A 43 2.00 -3.31 -8.88
C VAL A 43 0.56 -2.81 -8.76
N TYR A 44 0.22 -1.70 -9.41
CA TYR A 44 -1.14 -1.18 -9.44
C TYR A 44 -2.11 -2.09 -10.19
N GLU A 45 -1.73 -2.54 -11.39
CA GLU A 45 -2.55 -3.45 -12.20
C GLU A 45 -2.83 -4.77 -11.46
N GLU A 46 -1.81 -5.35 -10.82
CA GLU A 46 -1.96 -6.55 -9.99
C GLU A 46 -2.91 -6.31 -8.80
N ALA A 47 -2.79 -5.16 -8.13
CA ALA A 47 -3.67 -4.80 -7.03
C ALA A 47 -5.12 -4.61 -7.48
N GLN A 48 -5.36 -4.00 -8.65
CA GLN A 48 -6.70 -3.85 -9.22
C GLN A 48 -7.33 -5.20 -9.58
N MET A 49 -6.55 -6.15 -10.09
CA MET A 49 -7.02 -7.50 -10.38
C MET A 49 -7.39 -8.26 -9.09
N LYS A 50 -6.60 -8.11 -8.02
CA LYS A 50 -6.85 -8.78 -6.73
C LYS A 50 -8.00 -8.15 -5.94
N MET A 51 -8.19 -6.83 -6.08
CA MET A 51 -9.14 -6.04 -5.29
C MET A 51 -10.06 -5.21 -6.22
N PRO A 52 -10.92 -5.85 -7.02
CA PRO A 52 -11.75 -5.13 -7.99
C PRO A 52 -12.72 -4.17 -7.31
N GLY A 53 -12.75 -2.92 -7.77
CA GLY A 53 -13.63 -1.87 -7.25
C GLY A 53 -13.16 -1.21 -5.94
N GLU A 54 -12.06 -1.68 -5.36
CA GLU A 54 -11.49 -1.10 -4.15
C GLU A 54 -10.54 0.06 -4.49
N LYS A 55 -10.45 1.03 -3.57
CA LYS A 55 -9.43 2.07 -3.67
C LYS A 55 -8.06 1.46 -3.38
N ILE A 56 -7.07 1.75 -4.22
CA ILE A 56 -5.69 1.29 -4.04
C ILE A 56 -4.80 2.50 -3.73
N MET A 57 -3.95 2.37 -2.72
CA MET A 57 -2.87 3.31 -2.43
C MET A 57 -1.54 2.72 -2.90
N LEU A 58 -0.74 3.49 -3.64
CA LEU A 58 0.63 3.12 -3.97
C LEU A 58 1.60 3.90 -3.09
N TYR A 59 2.66 3.24 -2.67
CA TYR A 59 3.76 3.85 -1.93
C TYR A 59 5.08 3.21 -2.36
N LYS A 60 6.10 4.02 -2.66
CA LYS A 60 7.47 3.54 -2.85
C LYS A 60 8.16 3.57 -1.49
N VAL A 61 8.55 2.40 -1.00
CA VAL A 61 9.30 2.31 0.25
C VAL A 61 10.73 2.79 -0.02
N PRO A 62 11.23 3.78 0.74
CA PRO A 62 12.57 4.33 0.54
C PRO A 62 13.65 3.27 0.82
N GLU A 63 14.82 3.40 0.17
CA GLU A 63 15.94 2.44 0.19
C GLU A 63 16.88 2.59 1.42
N GLU A 64 16.37 3.10 2.54
CA GLU A 64 17.14 3.72 3.64
C GLU A 64 17.84 5.05 3.28
N GLU A 65 17.94 5.90 4.30
CA GLU A 65 18.35 7.32 4.32
C GLU A 65 17.72 8.25 3.26
N THR A 66 16.41 8.50 3.38
CA THR A 66 15.95 9.86 3.09
C THR A 66 16.19 10.71 4.34
N MET A 67 17.42 11.21 4.51
CA MET A 67 17.65 12.34 5.42
C MET A 67 16.83 13.52 4.89
N ILE A 68 15.88 14.00 5.69
CA ILE A 68 15.18 15.27 5.45
C ILE A 68 15.85 16.29 6.37
N PHE A 69 16.60 17.23 5.79
CA PHE A 69 17.11 18.44 6.44
C PHE A 69 16.26 19.65 6.03
#